data_AF-A0AAY4E4Y5-F1
#
_entry.id   AF-A0AAY4E4Y5-F1
#
_cell.length_a   1.000
_cell.length_b   1.000
_cell.length_c   1.000
_cell.angle_alpha   90.00
_cell.angle_beta   90.00
_cell.angle_gamma   90.00
#
_symmetry.space_group_name_H-M   'P 1'
#
loop_
_entity.id
_entity.type
_entity.pdbx_description
1 polymer ?
#
loop_
_entity_poly.entity_id
_entity_poly.type
_entity_poly.pdbx_seq_one_letter_code
_entity_poly.pdbx_strand_id
1 'polypeptide(L)'
;MPHKEILVLVLVCLEAKEACVSVNYHVKLSALSVLSHPDAKEISSISGITMSPSRQYGQTTLHSSLSLHKSYSGFSPFCSEHSVTQCISYINQEACSLGLGTVCIDLCLGGEGLKAVPVLNLLYELLQINRRHQKAAEELETQQMKNSSDMEHLQHSHSRLKDQLEHTRRENSGLHEGERQLQLKIKTLQRCLKSEKEEVQKLQSIISSRASQYNHDAKRKERECAKLKERLNQLLVEKRDKKLAIEVSNPVGRSDGKRGLWKTGKMEARHEGEMYKALLNDYEARQRALMVENTELKKVLQQMKRDMVSILSPKKPQARGEASDDSLEQVCSDGEEEMCEASRECVEQSCEQAREKLTNSIRQQWRRLKCHMERLDSQGEELISRQVHEEEVLRMRLELQQCRDFIQTQQQLWQQQLSSPCDDETAALLSGCYTLEEKERLKEEWRLFQEQKRNFEKERKSFTEAAIRLGHEKKAFEDDRATWLKNQFLTMTPFVDRKRPATLESHSTASSGEDLTKPRLHNGTADCSLLSLLKDVESPT
;
A
#
# COMPACT_ATOMS: atom_id res chain seq x y z
N MET A 1 6.16 -23.19 -41.63
CA MET A 1 6.94 -22.74 -40.46
C MET A 1 6.22 -21.82 -39.46
N PRO A 2 5.05 -21.17 -39.70
CA PRO A 2 4.48 -20.22 -38.72
C PRO A 2 3.61 -20.85 -37.61
N HIS A 3 3.22 -22.13 -37.71
CA HIS A 3 2.30 -22.75 -36.76
C HIS A 3 2.92 -23.03 -35.37
N LYS A 4 4.23 -23.22 -35.28
CA LYS A 4 4.91 -23.47 -33.99
C LYS A 4 5.04 -22.19 -33.15
N GLU A 5 5.28 -21.05 -33.78
CA GLU A 5 5.39 -19.76 -33.09
C GLU A 5 4.03 -19.29 -32.53
N ILE A 6 2.94 -19.56 -33.26
CA ILE A 6 1.58 -19.25 -32.78
C ILE A 6 1.23 -20.10 -31.56
N LEU A 7 1.63 -21.38 -31.53
CA LEU A 7 1.35 -22.26 -30.38
C LEU A 7 2.11 -21.81 -29.12
N VAL A 8 3.35 -21.36 -29.29
CA VAL A 8 4.16 -20.82 -28.18
C VAL A 8 3.56 -19.52 -27.65
N LEU A 9 3.09 -18.63 -28.52
CA LEU A 9 2.39 -17.41 -28.10
C LEU A 9 1.09 -17.70 -27.35
N VAL A 10 0.33 -18.70 -27.79
CA VAL A 10 -0.92 -19.11 -27.11
C VAL A 10 -0.63 -19.71 -25.73
N LEU A 11 0.41 -20.54 -25.61
CA LEU A 11 0.84 -21.11 -24.33
C LEU A 11 1.32 -20.04 -23.35
N VAL A 12 2.15 -19.10 -23.80
CA VAL A 12 2.62 -17.97 -22.98
C VAL A 12 1.47 -17.07 -22.54
N CYS A 13 0.48 -16.84 -23.41
CA CYS A 13 -0.72 -16.07 -23.05
C CYS A 13 -1.62 -16.82 -22.06
N LEU A 14 -1.69 -18.16 -22.11
CA LEU A 14 -2.45 -18.96 -21.16
C LEU A 14 -1.77 -19.00 -19.79
N GLU A 15 -0.45 -19.20 -19.73
CA GLU A 15 0.32 -19.14 -18.48
C GLU A 15 0.26 -17.75 -17.83
N ALA A 16 0.36 -16.68 -18.62
CA ALA A 16 0.19 -15.32 -18.13
C ALA A 16 -1.22 -15.07 -17.57
N LYS A 17 -2.24 -15.70 -18.16
CA LYS A 17 -3.63 -15.59 -17.70
C LYS A 17 -3.86 -16.38 -16.41
N GLU A 18 -3.28 -17.56 -16.27
CA GLU A 18 -3.34 -18.35 -15.02
C GLU A 18 -2.57 -17.67 -13.89
N ALA A 19 -1.39 -17.11 -14.16
CA ALA A 19 -0.64 -16.32 -13.19
C ALA A 19 -1.43 -15.08 -12.74
N CYS A 20 -2.08 -14.39 -13.67
CA CYS A 20 -2.90 -13.21 -13.35
C CYS A 20 -4.14 -13.58 -12.53
N VAL A 21 -4.79 -14.72 -12.82
CA VAL A 21 -5.92 -15.22 -12.02
C VAL A 21 -5.47 -15.65 -10.62
N SER A 22 -4.33 -16.32 -10.49
CA SER A 22 -3.77 -16.73 -9.19
C SER A 22 -3.39 -15.54 -8.30
N VAL A 23 -2.76 -14.51 -8.87
CA VAL A 23 -2.45 -13.26 -8.16
C VAL A 23 -3.73 -12.52 -7.76
N ASN A 24 -4.76 -12.53 -8.61
CA ASN A 24 -6.04 -11.88 -8.29
C ASN A 24 -6.83 -12.64 -7.21
N TYR A 25 -6.73 -13.97 -7.17
CA TYR A 25 -7.28 -14.80 -6.08
C TYR A 25 -6.54 -14.56 -4.76
N HIS A 26 -5.20 -14.51 -4.77
CA HIS A 26 -4.42 -14.18 -3.59
C HIS A 26 -4.69 -12.76 -3.08
N VAL A 27 -4.81 -11.77 -3.98
CA VAL A 27 -5.17 -10.39 -3.61
C VAL A 27 -6.61 -10.32 -3.08
N LYS A 28 -7.55 -11.12 -3.61
CA LYS A 28 -8.92 -11.22 -3.06
C LYS A 28 -8.97 -11.88 -1.68
N LEU A 29 -8.18 -12.93 -1.47
CA LEU A 29 -8.06 -13.60 -0.16
C LEU A 29 -7.42 -12.67 0.88
N SER A 30 -6.37 -11.93 0.50
CA SER A 30 -5.76 -10.91 1.34
C SER A 30 -6.70 -9.73 1.61
N ALA A 31 -7.52 -9.33 0.63
CA ALA A 31 -8.52 -8.26 0.82
C ALA A 31 -9.71 -8.70 1.68
N LEU A 32 -10.14 -9.96 1.61
CA LEU A 32 -11.20 -10.53 2.46
C LEU A 32 -10.73 -10.73 3.91
N SER A 33 -9.45 -11.03 4.12
CA SER A 33 -8.81 -11.03 5.44
C SER A 33 -8.76 -9.63 6.08
N VAL A 34 -8.60 -8.56 5.28
CA VAL A 34 -8.56 -7.17 5.75
C VAL A 34 -9.97 -6.56 5.95
N LEU A 35 -11.00 -7.12 5.32
CA LEU A 35 -12.39 -6.64 5.42
C LEU A 35 -13.24 -7.32 6.50
N SER A 36 -12.72 -8.35 7.17
CA SER A 36 -13.38 -8.93 8.35
C SER A 36 -12.90 -8.22 9.61
N HIS A 37 -13.32 -6.96 9.77
CA HIS A 37 -13.25 -6.26 11.05
C HIS A 37 -14.57 -6.51 11.80
N PRO A 38 -14.55 -6.93 13.08
CA PRO A 38 -15.76 -7.09 13.85
C PRO A 38 -16.42 -5.73 14.06
N ASP A 39 -17.76 -5.72 14.01
CA ASP A 39 -18.57 -4.53 14.24
C ASP A 39 -18.15 -3.79 15.52
N ALA A 40 -18.06 -2.46 15.41
CA ALA A 40 -17.73 -1.51 16.47
C ALA A 40 -18.80 -1.43 17.60
N LYS A 41 -19.59 -2.48 17.79
CA LYS A 41 -20.61 -2.62 18.84
C LYS A 41 -20.24 -3.60 19.95
N GLU A 42 -19.18 -4.39 19.80
CA GLU A 42 -18.69 -5.27 20.87
C GLU A 42 -17.60 -4.63 21.75
N ILE A 43 -16.95 -3.55 21.29
CA ILE A 43 -15.90 -2.87 22.06
C ILE A 43 -16.49 -2.02 23.21
N SER A 44 -17.80 -1.76 23.19
CA SER A 44 -18.52 -1.12 24.30
C SER A 44 -18.78 -2.05 25.49
N SER A 45 -18.68 -3.37 25.29
CA SER A 45 -19.01 -4.38 26.31
C SER A 45 -17.85 -4.73 27.25
N ILE A 46 -16.64 -4.21 26.99
CA ILE A 46 -15.47 -4.35 27.89
C ILE A 46 -15.34 -3.10 28.77
N SER A 47 -16.48 -2.59 29.27
CA SER A 47 -16.53 -1.55 30.31
C SER A 47 -17.13 -2.08 31.62
N GLY A 48 -17.39 -3.39 31.68
CA GLY A 48 -17.96 -4.10 32.83
C GLY A 48 -16.95 -5.01 33.56
N ILE A 49 -15.66 -4.70 33.60
CA ILE A 49 -14.80 -5.28 34.64
C ILE A 49 -15.06 -4.45 35.89
N THR A 50 -16.15 -4.78 36.58
CA THR A 50 -16.30 -4.45 37.98
C THR A 50 -15.05 -4.99 38.66
N MET A 51 -14.18 -4.08 39.10
CA MET A 51 -13.20 -4.38 40.14
C MET A 51 -13.98 -5.09 41.23
N SER A 52 -13.74 -6.40 41.36
CA SER A 52 -14.30 -7.16 42.46
C SER A 52 -13.96 -6.36 43.72
N PRO A 53 -14.94 -6.04 44.57
CA PRO A 53 -14.65 -5.28 45.77
C PRO A 53 -13.56 -6.05 46.50
N SER A 54 -12.50 -5.35 46.90
CA SER A 54 -11.41 -5.86 47.72
C SER A 54 -11.97 -6.97 48.59
N ARG A 55 -11.62 -8.22 48.25
CA ARG A 55 -11.85 -9.32 49.17
C ARG A 55 -11.16 -8.84 50.42
N GLN A 56 -11.98 -8.49 51.40
CA GLN A 56 -11.58 -8.12 52.73
C GLN A 56 -10.44 -9.06 53.05
N TYR A 57 -9.25 -8.49 53.22
CA TYR A 57 -8.24 -9.11 54.05
C TYR A 57 -9.03 -9.59 55.25
N GLY A 58 -9.24 -10.91 55.31
CA GLY A 58 -9.83 -11.51 56.48
C GLY A 58 -8.90 -11.04 57.57
N GLN A 59 -9.37 -10.10 58.38
CA GLN A 59 -9.12 -10.14 59.78
C GLN A 59 -9.63 -11.51 60.22
N THR A 60 -8.86 -12.57 59.95
CA THR A 60 -8.66 -13.61 60.93
C THR A 60 -8.03 -12.88 62.09
N THR A 61 -8.92 -12.31 62.89
CA THR A 61 -8.76 -12.17 64.32
C THR A 61 -8.18 -13.51 64.77
N LEU A 62 -6.85 -13.59 64.82
CA LEU A 62 -6.14 -14.61 65.57
C LEU A 62 -6.36 -14.26 67.06
N HIS A 63 -7.62 -14.20 67.48
CA HIS A 63 -7.96 -14.73 68.79
C HIS A 63 -7.77 -16.24 68.65
N SER A 64 -6.51 -16.67 68.73
CA SER A 64 -6.20 -17.99 69.27
C SER A 64 -6.69 -17.94 70.71
N SER A 65 -7.98 -18.19 70.89
CA SER A 65 -8.47 -18.76 72.13
C SER A 65 -7.69 -20.04 72.30
N LEU A 66 -6.61 -19.97 73.08
CA LEU A 66 -5.96 -21.09 73.71
C LEU A 66 -7.06 -21.78 74.51
N SER A 67 -7.81 -22.66 73.84
CA SER A 67 -8.56 -23.69 74.52
C SER A 67 -7.47 -24.47 75.22
N LEU A 68 -7.31 -24.24 76.53
CA LEU A 68 -6.59 -25.12 77.43
C LEU A 68 -7.31 -26.46 77.33
N HIS A 69 -6.96 -27.23 76.31
CA HIS A 69 -7.30 -28.62 76.23
C HIS A 69 -6.64 -29.24 77.46
N LYS A 70 -7.47 -29.55 78.44
CA LYS A 70 -7.09 -30.24 79.66
C LYS A 70 -6.78 -31.68 79.27
N SER A 71 -5.62 -31.87 78.62
CA SER A 71 -5.09 -33.17 78.26
C SER A 71 -4.58 -33.84 79.53
N TYR A 72 -5.50 -34.36 80.36
CA TYR A 72 -5.17 -35.51 81.20
C TYR A 72 -4.98 -36.70 80.25
N SER A 73 -3.84 -36.75 79.57
CA SER A 73 -3.36 -37.96 78.92
C SER A 73 -2.80 -38.84 80.01
N GLY A 74 -3.28 -40.08 80.10
CA GLY A 74 -2.99 -41.04 81.17
C GLY A 74 -1.55 -41.57 81.22
N PHE A 75 -0.58 -40.68 81.36
CA PHE A 75 0.81 -41.02 81.65
C PHE A 75 1.12 -40.82 83.12
N SER A 76 2.02 -41.67 83.64
CA SER A 76 2.58 -41.56 84.98
C SER A 76 3.00 -40.12 85.27
N PRO A 77 2.74 -39.57 86.48
CA PRO A 77 3.15 -38.23 86.84
C PRO A 77 4.67 -38.08 86.70
N PHE A 78 5.12 -36.91 86.21
CA PHE A 78 6.54 -36.58 86.01
C PHE A 78 7.37 -36.75 87.29
N CYS A 79 6.79 -36.39 88.44
CA CYS A 79 7.37 -36.58 89.76
C CYS A 79 6.55 -37.57 90.58
N SER A 80 7.23 -38.55 91.19
CA SER A 80 6.73 -39.46 92.22
C SER A 80 7.51 -39.23 93.53
N GLU A 81 7.09 -39.81 94.66
CA GLU A 81 7.76 -39.58 95.95
C GLU A 81 9.23 -40.01 95.97
N HIS A 82 9.63 -40.96 95.11
CA HIS A 82 11.01 -41.45 95.03
C HIS A 82 11.89 -40.70 94.02
N SER A 83 11.31 -39.89 93.14
CA SER A 83 12.04 -39.21 92.04
C SER A 83 12.25 -37.70 92.26
N VAL A 84 11.86 -37.17 93.42
CA VAL A 84 11.83 -35.73 93.74
C VAL A 84 13.15 -35.02 93.45
N THR A 85 14.27 -35.57 93.90
CA THR A 85 15.60 -34.94 93.73
C THR A 85 16.03 -34.86 92.27
N GLN A 86 15.73 -35.89 91.48
CA GLN A 86 16.02 -35.94 90.04
C GLN A 86 15.11 -34.96 89.27
N CYS A 87 13.83 -34.89 89.63
CA CYS A 87 12.87 -33.94 89.04
C CYS A 87 13.24 -32.47 89.34
N ILE A 88 13.72 -32.17 90.56
CA ILE A 88 14.24 -30.84 90.92
C ILE A 88 15.44 -30.48 90.05
N SER A 89 16.41 -31.39 89.90
CA SER A 89 17.59 -31.16 89.06
C SER A 89 17.21 -30.88 87.61
N TYR A 90 16.26 -31.63 87.05
CA TYR A 90 15.76 -31.42 85.70
C TYR A 90 15.09 -30.05 85.53
N ILE A 91 14.18 -29.69 86.43
CA ILE A 91 13.49 -28.38 86.39
C ILE A 91 14.48 -27.23 86.53
N ASN A 92 15.50 -27.38 87.39
CA ASN A 92 16.54 -26.38 87.55
C ASN A 92 17.41 -26.24 86.30
N GLN A 93 17.75 -27.34 85.64
CA GLN A 93 18.47 -27.29 84.37
C GLN A 93 17.66 -26.60 83.26
N GLU A 94 16.37 -26.92 83.18
CA GLU A 94 15.44 -26.28 82.23
C GLU A 94 15.24 -24.79 82.52
N ALA A 95 15.05 -24.42 83.79
CA ALA A 95 14.96 -23.02 84.22
C ALA A 95 16.23 -22.25 83.86
N CYS A 96 17.41 -22.81 84.14
CA CYS A 96 18.69 -22.23 83.74
C CYS A 96 18.83 -22.10 82.22
N SER A 97 18.33 -23.08 81.43
CA SER A 97 18.34 -23.00 79.97
C SER A 97 17.45 -21.88 79.41
N LEU A 98 16.43 -21.48 80.16
CA LEU A 98 15.55 -20.33 79.88
C LEU A 98 16.11 -19.02 80.46
N GLY A 99 17.30 -19.03 81.07
CA GLY A 99 17.91 -17.87 81.72
C GLY A 99 17.30 -17.52 83.09
N LEU A 100 16.48 -18.41 83.66
CA LEU A 100 15.88 -18.26 84.98
C LEU A 100 16.82 -18.83 86.05
N GLY A 101 16.80 -18.23 87.26
CA GLY A 101 17.59 -18.71 88.39
C GLY A 101 17.13 -20.08 88.92
N THR A 102 18.02 -20.76 89.66
CA THR A 102 17.78 -22.07 90.26
C THR A 102 16.59 -22.03 91.23
N VAL A 103 15.59 -22.89 91.02
CA VAL A 103 14.47 -23.06 91.96
C VAL A 103 14.96 -23.90 93.14
N CYS A 104 15.38 -23.23 94.21
CA CYS A 104 15.54 -23.87 95.50
C CYS A 104 14.14 -24.15 96.08
N ILE A 105 13.60 -25.35 95.83
CA ILE A 105 12.46 -25.84 96.61
C ILE A 105 13.00 -26.20 97.98
N ASP A 106 13.16 -25.20 98.83
CA ASP A 106 13.57 -25.42 100.21
C ASP A 106 12.42 -26.16 100.91
N LEU A 107 12.62 -27.45 101.14
CA LEU A 107 11.72 -28.33 101.91
C LEU A 107 11.71 -27.96 103.41
N CYS A 108 12.41 -26.90 103.80
CA CYS A 108 12.55 -26.49 105.18
C CYS A 108 11.77 -25.19 105.42
N LEU A 109 10.64 -25.29 106.12
CA LEU A 109 10.33 -24.53 107.34
C LEU A 109 9.06 -25.13 107.96
N GLY A 110 9.17 -25.55 109.22
CA GLY A 110 8.14 -26.33 109.93
C GLY A 110 6.80 -25.60 110.05
N GLY A 111 5.72 -26.35 109.76
CA GLY A 111 4.33 -25.93 109.88
C GLY A 111 3.62 -25.99 108.53
N GLU A 112 2.90 -27.10 108.26
CA GLU A 112 2.11 -27.33 107.03
C GLU A 112 2.81 -26.96 105.71
N GLY A 113 3.97 -27.57 105.45
CA GLY A 113 4.73 -27.36 104.22
C GLY A 113 4.02 -27.86 102.96
N LEU A 114 4.21 -27.15 101.84
CA LEU A 114 3.74 -27.54 100.51
C LEU A 114 4.31 -28.90 100.11
N LYS A 115 3.45 -29.82 99.66
CA LYS A 115 3.88 -31.13 99.13
C LYS A 115 4.69 -30.91 97.84
N ALA A 116 5.96 -31.33 97.83
CA ALA A 116 6.86 -31.12 96.70
C ALA A 116 6.40 -31.80 95.40
N VAL A 117 5.79 -32.99 95.48
CA VAL A 117 5.38 -33.77 94.30
C VAL A 117 4.32 -33.06 93.44
N PRO A 118 3.19 -32.55 93.98
CA PRO A 118 2.24 -31.73 93.22
C PRO A 118 2.85 -30.46 92.61
N VAL A 119 3.73 -29.78 93.37
CA VAL A 119 4.38 -28.54 92.92
C VAL A 119 5.31 -28.80 91.74
N LEU A 120 6.13 -29.86 91.81
CA LEU A 120 7.04 -30.26 90.74
C LEU A 120 6.30 -30.69 89.47
N ASN A 121 5.19 -31.44 89.61
CA ASN A 121 4.35 -31.80 88.47
C ASN A 121 3.69 -30.57 87.83
N LEU A 122 3.23 -29.59 88.63
CA LEU A 122 2.67 -28.34 88.10
C LEU A 122 3.72 -27.48 87.39
N LEU A 123 4.92 -27.34 87.97
CA LEU A 123 6.05 -26.65 87.35
C LEU A 123 6.45 -27.30 86.02
N TYR A 124 6.46 -28.64 85.99
CA TYR A 124 6.74 -29.38 84.76
C TYR A 124 5.68 -29.11 83.68
N GLU A 125 4.39 -29.14 84.02
CA GLU A 125 3.32 -28.79 83.07
C GLU A 125 3.46 -27.35 82.54
N LEU A 126 3.80 -26.39 83.40
CA LEU A 126 4.07 -25.01 82.99
C LEU A 126 5.26 -24.92 82.03
N LEU A 127 6.35 -25.63 82.30
CA LEU A 127 7.50 -25.71 81.39
C LEU A 127 7.13 -26.35 80.05
N GLN A 128 6.30 -27.40 80.05
CA GLN A 128 5.85 -28.05 78.82
C GLN A 128 4.90 -27.17 77.99
N ILE A 129 4.04 -26.39 78.65
CA ILE A 129 3.21 -25.37 77.98
C ILE A 129 4.11 -24.29 77.38
N ASN A 130 5.07 -23.78 78.15
CA ASN A 130 6.00 -22.75 77.67
C ASN A 130 6.81 -23.23 76.46
N ARG A 131 7.34 -24.46 76.48
CA ARG A 131 8.04 -25.07 75.34
C ARG A 131 7.18 -25.19 74.09
N ARG A 132 5.91 -25.59 74.26
CA ARG A 132 4.95 -25.66 73.14
C ARG A 132 4.66 -24.27 72.57
N HIS A 133 4.50 -23.26 73.42
CA HIS A 133 4.35 -21.87 72.97
C HIS A 133 5.60 -21.35 72.27
N GLN A 134 6.79 -21.64 72.79
CA GLN A 134 8.06 -21.22 72.17
C GLN A 134 8.19 -21.79 70.76
N LYS A 135 7.95 -23.09 70.59
CA LYS A 135 7.96 -23.75 69.27
C LYS A 135 6.92 -23.16 68.31
N ALA A 136 5.70 -22.93 68.79
CA ALA A 136 4.65 -22.31 67.99
C ALA A 136 5.01 -20.87 67.59
N ALA A 137 5.68 -20.10 68.46
CA ALA A 137 6.15 -18.77 68.17
C ALA A 137 7.26 -18.78 67.10
N GLU A 138 8.25 -19.67 67.24
CA GLU A 138 9.32 -19.87 66.24
C GLU A 138 8.73 -20.30 64.87
N GLU A 139 7.75 -21.20 64.85
CA GLU A 139 7.02 -21.61 63.65
C GLU A 139 6.28 -20.43 62.99
N LEU A 140 5.62 -19.58 63.80
CA LEU A 140 4.93 -18.39 63.30
C LEU A 140 5.90 -17.33 62.76
N GLU A 141 7.04 -17.10 63.43
CA GLU A 141 8.07 -16.18 62.97
C GLU A 141 8.68 -16.65 61.64
N THR A 142 9.03 -17.93 61.53
CA THR A 142 9.53 -18.49 60.26
C THR A 142 8.49 -18.39 59.14
N GLN A 143 7.21 -18.62 59.45
CA GLN A 143 6.14 -18.46 58.47
C GLN A 143 5.93 -16.99 58.07
N GLN A 144 6.05 -16.05 59.01
CA GLN A 144 6.00 -14.62 58.73
C GLN A 144 7.11 -14.21 57.77
N MET A 145 8.35 -14.66 58.00
CA MET A 145 9.48 -14.35 57.12
C MET A 145 9.29 -14.91 55.71
N LYS A 146 8.78 -16.15 55.58
CA LYS A 146 8.43 -16.74 54.28
C LYS A 146 7.36 -15.92 53.56
N ASN A 147 6.26 -15.60 54.26
CA ASN A 147 5.17 -14.80 53.69
C ASN A 147 5.63 -13.39 53.28
N SER A 148 6.55 -12.77 54.03
CA SER A 148 7.14 -11.48 53.68
C SER A 148 7.94 -11.57 52.38
N SER A 149 8.80 -12.58 52.26
CA SER A 149 9.58 -12.83 51.04
C SER A 149 8.66 -13.07 49.84
N ASP A 150 7.62 -13.89 49.99
CA ASP A 150 6.65 -14.16 48.93
C ASP A 150 5.90 -12.90 48.50
N MET A 151 5.50 -12.06 49.46
CA MET A 151 4.85 -10.78 49.20
C MET A 151 5.76 -9.84 48.43
N GLU A 152 7.03 -9.73 48.83
CA GLU A 152 8.02 -8.93 48.11
C GLU A 152 8.22 -9.44 46.68
N HIS A 153 8.40 -10.75 46.48
CA HIS A 153 8.52 -11.33 45.14
C HIS A 153 7.29 -11.03 44.27
N LEU A 154 6.09 -11.14 44.83
CA LEU A 154 4.85 -10.84 44.12
C LEU A 154 4.76 -9.34 43.77
N GLN A 155 5.16 -8.45 44.68
CA GLN A 155 5.19 -7.00 44.44
C GLN A 155 6.17 -6.62 43.33
N HIS A 156 7.36 -7.22 43.30
CA HIS A 156 8.35 -7.00 42.24
C HIS A 156 7.83 -7.53 40.90
N SER A 157 7.24 -8.72 40.88
CA SER A 157 6.64 -9.31 39.68
C SER A 157 5.50 -8.44 39.15
N HIS A 158 4.61 -7.99 40.02
CA HIS A 158 3.49 -7.11 39.69
C HIS A 158 3.98 -5.78 39.11
N SER A 159 5.00 -5.16 39.70
CA SER A 159 5.59 -3.91 39.20
C SER A 159 6.19 -4.08 37.81
N ARG A 160 6.95 -5.16 37.58
CA ARG A 160 7.51 -5.48 36.26
C ARG A 160 6.43 -5.69 35.20
N LEU A 161 5.38 -6.45 35.52
CA LEU A 161 4.26 -6.68 34.60
C LEU A 161 3.49 -5.39 34.30
N LYS A 162 3.34 -4.51 35.29
CA LYS A 162 2.74 -3.19 35.12
C LYS A 162 3.55 -2.33 34.14
N ASP A 163 4.87 -2.30 34.28
CA ASP A 163 5.74 -1.54 33.37
C ASP A 163 5.67 -2.07 31.93
N GLN A 164 5.63 -3.40 31.76
CA GLN A 164 5.44 -4.05 30.46
C GLN A 164 4.07 -3.72 29.85
N LEU A 165 3.00 -3.70 30.66
CA LEU A 165 1.66 -3.32 30.21
C LEU A 165 1.62 -1.85 29.76
N GLU A 166 2.25 -0.96 30.52
CA GLU A 166 2.31 0.45 30.14
C GLU A 166 3.16 0.66 28.88
N HIS A 167 4.25 -0.09 28.73
CA HIS A 167 5.09 -0.05 27.53
C HIS A 167 4.32 -0.49 26.29
N THR A 168 3.71 -1.69 26.33
CA THR A 168 2.90 -2.20 25.22
C THR A 168 1.70 -1.31 24.90
N ARG A 169 1.09 -0.67 25.92
CA ARG A 169 0.02 0.33 25.71
C ARG A 169 0.50 1.56 24.94
N ARG A 170 1.71 2.06 25.24
CA ARG A 170 2.32 3.19 24.52
C ARG A 170 2.64 2.80 23.07
N GLU A 171 3.23 1.62 22.86
CA GLU A 171 3.51 1.10 21.51
C GLU A 171 2.23 0.94 20.68
N ASN A 172 1.19 0.34 21.26
CA ASN A 172 -0.09 0.15 20.60
C ASN A 172 -0.75 1.50 20.23
N SER A 173 -0.64 2.50 21.09
CA SER A 173 -1.10 3.87 20.78
C SER A 173 -0.32 4.48 19.60
N GLY A 174 1.00 4.25 19.53
CA GLY A 174 1.83 4.67 18.41
C GLY A 174 1.45 3.98 17.10
N LEU A 175 1.20 2.67 17.14
CA LEU A 175 0.74 1.89 15.98
C LEU A 175 -0.64 2.36 15.49
N HIS A 176 -1.59 2.62 16.39
CA HIS A 176 -2.91 3.16 16.05
C HIS A 176 -2.81 4.53 15.34
N GLU A 177 -1.95 5.43 15.81
CA GLU A 177 -1.75 6.72 15.12
C GLU A 177 -1.08 6.55 13.76
N GLY A 178 -0.10 5.64 13.64
CA GLY A 178 0.50 5.28 12.35
C GLY A 178 -0.53 4.72 11.36
N GLU A 179 -1.41 3.83 11.82
CA GLU A 179 -2.52 3.31 11.03
C GLU A 179 -3.46 4.43 10.56
N ARG A 180 -3.86 5.33 11.48
CA ARG A 180 -4.71 6.48 11.16
C ARG A 180 -4.10 7.35 10.06
N GLN A 181 -2.79 7.62 10.12
CA GLN A 181 -2.08 8.40 9.11
C GLN A 181 -2.04 7.70 7.75
N LEU A 182 -1.78 6.39 7.72
CA LEU A 182 -1.81 5.59 6.50
C LEU A 182 -3.21 5.56 5.90
N GLN A 183 -4.26 5.40 6.71
CA GLN A 183 -5.65 5.44 6.24
C GLN A 183 -6.00 6.80 5.61
N LEU A 184 -5.54 7.92 6.20
CA LEU A 184 -5.72 9.26 5.61
C LEU A 184 -4.97 9.41 4.29
N LYS A 185 -3.75 8.87 4.19
CA LYS A 185 -2.96 8.87 2.95
C LYS A 185 -3.65 8.06 1.86
N ILE A 186 -4.17 6.88 2.18
CA ILE A 186 -4.95 6.03 1.26
C ILE A 186 -6.17 6.79 0.76
N LYS A 187 -6.96 7.40 1.65
CA LYS A 187 -8.16 8.19 1.28
C LYS A 187 -7.80 9.35 0.34
N THR A 188 -6.67 10.01 0.58
CA THR A 188 -6.18 11.11 -0.27
C THR A 188 -5.79 10.59 -1.65
N LEU A 189 -5.00 9.52 -1.71
CA LEU A 189 -4.60 8.90 -2.99
C LEU A 189 -5.81 8.36 -3.78
N GLN A 190 -6.81 7.80 -3.11
CA GLN A 190 -8.06 7.37 -3.75
C GLN A 190 -8.80 8.55 -4.38
N ARG A 191 -8.82 9.72 -3.73
CA ARG A 191 -9.42 10.94 -4.29
C ARG A 191 -8.66 11.42 -5.53
N CYS A 192 -7.33 11.45 -5.47
CA CYS A 192 -6.50 11.82 -6.63
C CYS A 192 -6.69 10.83 -7.78
N LEU A 193 -6.69 9.52 -7.50
CA LEU A 193 -6.93 8.51 -8.53
C LEU A 193 -8.30 8.69 -9.19
N LYS A 194 -9.33 9.07 -8.41
CA LYS A 194 -10.65 9.35 -8.95
C LYS A 194 -10.65 10.58 -9.87
N SER A 195 -10.01 11.68 -9.47
CA SER A 195 -9.91 12.88 -10.32
C SER A 195 -9.16 12.60 -11.62
N GLU A 196 -8.02 11.90 -11.55
CA GLU A 196 -7.25 11.50 -12.73
C GLU A 196 -8.07 10.61 -13.68
N LYS A 197 -8.86 9.67 -13.15
CA LYS A 197 -9.77 8.85 -13.97
C LYS A 197 -10.83 9.70 -14.69
N GLU A 198 -11.40 10.68 -14.01
CA GLU A 198 -12.37 11.60 -14.59
C GLU A 198 -11.73 12.48 -15.68
N GLU A 199 -10.47 12.93 -15.49
CA GLU A 199 -9.72 13.67 -16.50
C GLU A 199 -9.39 12.82 -17.73
N VAL A 200 -8.90 11.59 -17.53
CA VAL A 200 -8.66 10.63 -18.62
C VAL A 200 -9.96 10.37 -19.40
N GLN A 201 -11.09 10.20 -18.71
CA GLN A 201 -12.38 10.00 -19.37
C GLN A 201 -12.81 11.22 -20.19
N LYS A 202 -12.62 12.44 -19.67
CA LYS A 202 -12.88 13.69 -20.41
C LYS A 202 -11.99 13.78 -21.65
N LEU A 203 -10.70 13.53 -21.53
CA LEU A 203 -9.76 13.54 -22.65
C LEU A 203 -10.10 12.49 -23.69
N GLN A 204 -10.48 11.27 -23.27
CA GLN A 204 -10.92 10.21 -24.17
C GLN A 204 -12.16 10.63 -24.97
N SER A 205 -13.12 11.30 -24.32
CA SER A 205 -14.30 11.87 -25.00
C SER A 205 -13.91 12.92 -26.03
N ILE A 206 -12.97 13.82 -25.71
CA ILE A 206 -12.46 14.84 -26.63
C ILE A 206 -11.77 14.17 -27.82
N ILE A 207 -10.90 13.19 -27.60
CA ILE A 207 -10.19 12.46 -28.67
C ILE A 207 -11.19 11.77 -29.59
N SER A 208 -12.17 11.07 -29.03
CA SER A 208 -13.24 10.40 -29.80
C SER A 208 -14.04 11.40 -30.65
N SER A 209 -14.45 12.53 -30.06
CA SER A 209 -15.16 13.58 -30.79
C SER A 209 -14.33 14.17 -31.94
N ARG A 210 -13.03 14.43 -31.72
CA ARG A 210 -12.11 14.93 -32.74
C ARG A 210 -11.89 13.91 -33.86
N ALA A 211 -11.71 12.63 -33.51
CA ALA A 211 -11.57 11.55 -34.50
C ALA A 211 -12.81 11.45 -35.41
N SER A 212 -14.01 11.61 -34.85
CA SER A 212 -15.26 11.67 -35.64
C SER A 212 -15.30 12.89 -36.56
N GLN A 213 -14.92 14.07 -36.05
CA GLN A 213 -14.86 15.31 -36.82
C GLN A 213 -13.85 15.20 -38.00
N TYR A 214 -12.63 14.72 -37.73
CA TYR A 214 -11.63 14.53 -38.78
C TYR A 214 -12.05 13.50 -39.83
N ASN A 215 -12.71 12.41 -39.43
CA ASN A 215 -13.27 11.45 -40.38
C ASN A 215 -14.35 12.08 -41.28
N HIS A 216 -15.22 12.92 -40.71
CA HIS A 216 -16.22 13.64 -41.50
C HIS A 216 -15.57 14.59 -42.51
N ASP A 217 -14.59 15.39 -42.06
CA ASP A 217 -13.90 16.35 -42.91
C ASP A 217 -13.04 15.68 -43.98
N ALA A 218 -12.36 14.58 -43.65
CA ALA A 218 -11.64 13.74 -44.62
C ALA A 218 -12.58 13.22 -45.71
N LYS A 219 -13.72 12.63 -45.34
CA LYS A 219 -14.75 12.17 -46.30
C LYS A 219 -15.31 13.31 -47.15
N ARG A 220 -15.46 14.52 -46.59
CA ARG A 220 -15.88 15.71 -47.34
C ARG A 220 -14.84 16.06 -48.41
N LYS A 221 -13.56 16.10 -48.03
CA LYS A 221 -12.45 16.40 -48.93
C LYS A 221 -12.26 15.33 -50.00
N GLU A 222 -12.40 14.05 -49.65
CA GLU A 222 -12.39 12.95 -50.62
C GLU A 222 -13.46 13.12 -51.70
N ARG A 223 -14.69 13.50 -51.32
CA ARG A 223 -15.78 13.77 -52.29
C ARG A 223 -15.47 14.97 -53.18
N GLU A 224 -14.87 16.04 -52.65
CA GLU A 224 -14.43 17.19 -53.43
C GLU A 224 -13.32 16.81 -54.44
N CYS A 225 -12.32 16.04 -54.00
CA CYS A 225 -11.27 15.52 -54.86
C CYS A 225 -11.81 14.58 -55.94
N ALA A 226 -12.78 13.72 -55.61
CA ALA A 226 -13.43 12.85 -56.58
C ALA A 226 -14.15 13.65 -57.67
N LYS A 227 -14.92 14.68 -57.29
CA LYS A 227 -15.58 15.59 -58.25
C LYS A 227 -14.58 16.33 -59.14
N LEU A 228 -13.46 16.79 -58.59
CA LEU A 228 -12.41 17.46 -59.37
C LEU A 228 -11.72 16.49 -60.34
N LYS A 229 -11.45 15.25 -59.90
CA LYS A 229 -10.91 14.19 -60.76
C LYS A 229 -11.87 13.86 -61.91
N GLU A 230 -13.17 13.75 -61.64
CA GLU A 230 -14.19 13.52 -62.67
C GLU A 230 -14.24 14.65 -63.69
N ARG A 231 -14.25 15.92 -63.24
CA ARG A 231 -14.17 17.09 -64.14
C ARG A 231 -12.91 17.09 -65.00
N LEU A 232 -11.77 16.76 -64.42
CA LEU A 232 -10.50 16.66 -65.16
C LEU A 232 -10.57 15.55 -66.21
N ASN A 233 -11.07 14.36 -65.84
CA ASN A 233 -11.25 13.25 -66.77
C ASN A 233 -12.21 13.62 -67.91
N GLN A 234 -13.32 14.27 -67.60
CA GLN A 234 -14.27 14.77 -68.60
C GLN A 234 -13.58 15.71 -69.60
N LEU A 235 -12.79 16.68 -69.11
CA LEU A 235 -12.01 17.57 -69.98
C LEU A 235 -10.95 16.83 -70.82
N LEU A 236 -10.35 15.76 -70.30
CA LEU A 236 -9.38 14.94 -71.03
C LEU A 236 -10.05 14.09 -72.12
N VAL A 237 -11.24 13.53 -71.85
CA VAL A 237 -12.04 12.78 -72.82
C VAL A 237 -12.55 13.71 -73.92
N GLU A 238 -13.14 14.85 -73.56
CA GLU A 238 -13.59 15.87 -74.53
C GLU A 238 -12.46 16.38 -75.43
N LYS A 239 -11.20 16.38 -74.96
CA LYS A 239 -10.01 16.70 -75.77
C LYS A 239 -9.52 15.54 -76.65
N ARG A 240 -9.82 14.29 -76.29
CA ARG A 240 -9.51 13.12 -77.14
C ARG A 240 -10.50 12.96 -78.29
N ASP A 241 -11.79 13.21 -78.05
CA ASP A 241 -12.81 13.10 -79.09
C ASP A 241 -12.69 14.23 -80.14
N LYS A 242 -12.08 15.36 -79.76
CA LYS A 242 -11.74 16.46 -80.68
C LYS A 242 -10.42 16.27 -81.43
N LYS A 243 -9.73 15.13 -81.29
CA LYS A 243 -8.39 14.90 -81.86
C LYS A 243 -8.38 14.25 -83.26
N LEU A 244 -9.52 14.19 -83.95
CA LEU A 244 -9.61 13.81 -85.38
C LEU A 244 -10.02 14.95 -86.32
N ALA A 245 -9.99 16.20 -85.88
CA ALA A 245 -10.06 17.35 -86.77
C ALA A 245 -9.25 18.51 -86.19
N ILE A 246 -8.08 18.78 -86.77
CA ILE A 246 -7.56 20.14 -86.73
C ILE A 246 -8.40 20.92 -87.73
N GLU A 247 -9.54 21.41 -87.27
CA GLU A 247 -10.25 22.48 -87.95
C GLU A 247 -10.04 23.75 -87.12
N VAL A 248 -9.17 24.63 -87.60
CA VAL A 248 -9.05 25.99 -87.08
C VAL A 248 -10.22 26.79 -87.66
N SER A 249 -11.43 26.53 -87.18
CA SER A 249 -12.65 27.25 -87.57
C SER A 249 -13.07 28.22 -86.47
N ASN A 250 -12.16 29.13 -86.12
CA ASN A 250 -12.50 30.50 -85.73
C ASN A 250 -11.22 31.35 -85.76
N PRO A 251 -10.95 32.18 -86.79
CA PRO A 251 -10.19 33.38 -86.50
C PRO A 251 -11.02 34.15 -85.49
N VAL A 252 -10.56 34.20 -84.24
CA VAL A 252 -11.17 35.04 -83.19
C VAL A 252 -11.00 36.49 -83.60
N GLY A 253 -11.87 36.96 -84.49
CA GLY A 253 -12.11 38.35 -84.80
C GLY A 253 -13.03 38.92 -83.73
N ARG A 254 -12.44 39.42 -82.63
CA ARG A 254 -13.17 40.34 -81.75
C ARG A 254 -12.98 41.74 -82.31
N SER A 255 -14.08 42.47 -82.49
CA SER A 255 -14.11 43.86 -82.97
C SER A 255 -13.45 44.88 -82.04
N ASP A 256 -12.91 44.45 -80.88
CA ASP A 256 -12.17 45.28 -79.91
C ASP A 256 -10.64 45.03 -79.91
N GLY A 257 -10.10 44.19 -80.81
CA GLY A 257 -8.65 44.04 -81.00
C GLY A 257 -7.84 43.50 -79.80
N LYS A 258 -8.44 43.21 -78.65
CA LYS A 258 -7.75 42.68 -77.47
C LYS A 258 -7.80 41.15 -77.45
N ARG A 259 -6.63 40.55 -77.64
CA ARG A 259 -6.38 39.10 -77.55
C ARG A 259 -6.64 38.65 -76.10
N GLY A 260 -7.41 37.57 -75.92
CA GLY A 260 -7.45 36.85 -74.64
C GLY A 260 -6.03 36.40 -74.29
N LEU A 261 -5.50 36.89 -73.18
CA LEU A 261 -4.14 36.65 -72.73
C LEU A 261 -4.01 35.16 -72.36
N TRP A 262 -3.67 34.32 -73.34
CA TRP A 262 -2.98 33.06 -73.05
C TRP A 262 -1.76 33.41 -72.19
N LYS A 263 -1.34 32.51 -71.29
CA LYS A 263 -0.11 32.66 -70.50
C LYS A 263 1.10 32.79 -71.42
N THR A 264 1.27 33.96 -72.02
CA THR A 264 2.45 34.39 -72.75
C THR A 264 3.50 34.75 -71.72
N GLY A 265 4.78 34.57 -72.02
CA GLY A 265 5.88 34.90 -71.12
C GLY A 265 5.83 36.31 -70.52
N LYS A 266 5.04 37.26 -71.05
CA LYS A 266 4.71 38.54 -70.41
C LYS A 266 3.87 38.43 -69.12
N MET A 267 2.96 37.45 -69.02
CA MET A 267 2.16 37.20 -67.81
C MET A 267 2.90 36.36 -66.79
N GLU A 268 3.72 35.38 -67.23
CA GLU A 268 4.67 34.68 -66.35
C GLU A 268 5.74 35.65 -65.84
N ALA A 269 6.33 36.50 -66.69
CA ALA A 269 7.23 37.57 -66.24
C ALA A 269 6.54 38.62 -65.35
N ARG A 270 5.22 38.83 -65.47
CA ARG A 270 4.47 39.66 -64.52
C ARG A 270 4.19 38.93 -63.21
N HIS A 271 3.85 37.65 -63.22
CA HIS A 271 3.66 36.86 -62.00
C HIS A 271 4.99 36.60 -61.28
N GLU A 272 6.07 36.37 -62.00
CA GLU A 272 7.44 36.33 -61.49
C GLU A 272 7.85 37.71 -60.97
N GLY A 273 7.56 38.79 -61.69
CA GLY A 273 7.78 40.16 -61.21
C GLY A 273 6.98 40.50 -59.95
N GLU A 274 5.72 40.05 -59.86
CA GLU A 274 4.87 40.17 -58.67
C GLU A 274 5.39 39.30 -57.52
N MET A 275 5.90 38.12 -57.81
CA MET A 275 6.54 37.22 -56.83
C MET A 275 7.84 37.82 -56.30
N TYR A 276 8.73 38.32 -57.18
CA TYR A 276 9.95 39.02 -56.78
C TYR A 276 9.62 40.29 -56.01
N LYS A 277 8.58 41.02 -56.40
CA LYS A 277 8.09 42.20 -55.66
C LYS A 277 7.53 41.82 -54.29
N ALA A 278 6.77 40.74 -54.17
CA ALA A 278 6.28 40.23 -52.89
C ALA A 278 7.44 39.78 -51.99
N LEU A 279 8.41 39.06 -52.54
CA LEU A 279 9.60 38.63 -51.83
C LEU A 279 10.44 39.83 -51.34
N LEU A 280 10.67 40.83 -52.20
CA LEU A 280 11.34 42.08 -51.83
C LEU A 280 10.57 42.83 -50.74
N ASN A 281 9.24 42.93 -50.85
CA ASN A 281 8.41 43.53 -49.82
C ASN A 281 8.52 42.79 -48.47
N ASP A 282 8.57 41.45 -48.48
CA ASP A 282 8.77 40.64 -47.29
C ASP A 282 10.16 40.84 -46.69
N TYR A 283 11.20 40.95 -47.52
CA TYR A 283 12.56 41.28 -47.08
C TYR A 283 12.64 42.68 -46.49
N GLU A 284 12.05 43.68 -47.14
CA GLU A 284 11.98 45.04 -46.61
C GLU A 284 11.16 45.11 -45.32
N ALA A 285 10.06 44.35 -45.22
CA ALA A 285 9.27 44.26 -44.00
C ALA A 285 10.06 43.64 -42.85
N ARG A 286 10.81 42.56 -43.12
CA ARG A 286 11.73 41.95 -42.15
C ARG A 286 12.86 42.91 -41.78
N GLN A 287 13.44 43.63 -42.74
CA GLN A 287 14.49 44.61 -42.47
C GLN A 287 13.98 45.77 -41.62
N ARG A 288 12.76 46.26 -41.89
CA ARG A 288 12.08 47.26 -41.05
C ARG A 288 11.81 46.73 -39.65
N ALA A 289 11.32 45.49 -39.51
CA ALA A 289 11.11 44.86 -38.21
C ALA A 289 12.42 44.71 -37.42
N LEU A 290 13.49 44.25 -38.07
CA LEU A 290 14.83 44.16 -37.47
C LEU A 290 15.38 45.53 -37.08
N MET A 291 15.13 46.57 -37.87
CA MET A 291 15.53 47.95 -37.52
C MET A 291 14.78 48.42 -36.27
N VAL A 292 13.46 48.16 -36.17
CA VAL A 292 12.67 48.47 -34.98
C VAL A 292 13.21 47.70 -33.77
N GLU A 293 13.38 46.39 -33.87
CA GLU A 293 13.97 45.56 -32.81
C GLU A 293 15.36 46.05 -32.41
N ASN A 294 16.22 46.43 -33.35
CA ASN A 294 17.54 46.98 -33.08
C ASN A 294 17.45 48.32 -32.32
N THR A 295 16.47 49.18 -32.65
CA THR A 295 16.24 50.41 -31.89
C THR A 295 15.69 50.14 -30.49
N GLU A 296 14.84 49.13 -30.32
CA GLU A 296 14.35 48.70 -29.01
C GLU A 296 15.47 48.11 -28.15
N LEU A 297 16.31 47.24 -28.73
CA LEU A 297 17.50 46.71 -28.08
C LEU A 297 18.47 47.83 -27.68
N LYS A 298 18.69 48.83 -28.54
CA LYS A 298 19.48 50.02 -28.18
C LYS A 298 18.84 50.82 -27.03
N LYS A 299 17.51 50.97 -27.01
CA LYS A 299 16.80 51.63 -25.89
C LYS A 299 16.96 50.85 -24.60
N VAL A 300 16.80 49.53 -24.61
CA VAL A 300 17.01 48.65 -23.45
C VAL A 300 18.46 48.71 -22.98
N LEU A 301 19.43 48.67 -23.89
CA LEU A 301 20.85 48.78 -23.55
C LEU A 301 21.19 50.14 -22.92
N GLN A 302 20.64 51.24 -23.45
CA GLN A 302 20.82 52.56 -22.85
C GLN A 302 20.11 52.68 -21.50
N GLN A 303 18.96 52.02 -21.32
CA GLN A 303 18.29 51.95 -20.03
C GLN A 303 19.13 51.17 -19.02
N MET A 304 19.62 49.98 -19.37
CA MET A 304 20.52 49.19 -18.53
C MET A 304 21.80 49.97 -18.20
N LYS A 305 22.36 50.72 -19.16
CA LYS A 305 23.51 51.60 -18.91
C LYS A 305 23.17 52.69 -17.88
N ARG A 306 22.02 53.35 -18.01
CA ARG A 306 21.54 54.34 -17.02
C ARG A 306 21.34 53.71 -15.65
N ASP A 307 20.73 52.54 -15.59
CA ASP A 307 20.48 51.82 -14.34
C ASP A 307 21.80 51.40 -13.69
N MET A 308 22.74 50.85 -14.45
CA MET A 308 24.08 50.50 -13.97
C MET A 308 24.84 51.73 -13.47
N VAL A 309 24.81 52.85 -14.22
CA VAL A 309 25.41 54.11 -13.74
C VAL A 309 24.70 54.60 -12.48
N SER A 310 23.38 54.50 -12.37
CA SER A 310 22.65 54.91 -11.16
C SER A 310 23.01 54.08 -9.92
N ILE A 311 23.29 52.78 -10.10
CA ILE A 311 23.67 51.86 -9.03
C ILE A 311 25.16 52.05 -8.66
N LEU A 312 26.02 52.31 -9.65
CA LEU A 312 27.47 52.42 -9.49
C LEU A 312 27.94 53.84 -9.18
N SER A 313 27.14 54.86 -9.48
CA SER A 313 27.39 56.24 -9.06
C SER A 313 27.39 56.28 -7.54
N PRO A 314 28.50 56.65 -6.89
CA PRO A 314 28.56 56.74 -5.45
C PRO A 314 27.49 57.73 -5.00
N LYS A 315 26.50 57.25 -4.24
CA LYS A 315 25.52 58.11 -3.60
C LYS A 315 26.25 58.91 -2.53
N LYS A 316 26.76 60.09 -2.92
CA LYS A 316 27.34 61.06 -1.99
C LYS A 316 26.22 61.44 -1.02
N PRO A 317 26.42 61.35 0.31
CA PRO A 317 25.41 61.81 1.25
C PRO A 317 25.35 63.34 1.12
N GLN A 318 24.35 63.84 0.41
CA GLN A 318 24.09 65.26 0.36
C GLN A 318 23.24 65.63 1.57
N ALA A 319 23.90 66.30 2.51
CA ALA A 319 23.26 67.10 3.53
C ALA A 319 22.33 68.14 2.88
N ARG A 320 21.19 68.35 3.54
CA ARG A 320 20.40 69.59 3.63
C ARG A 320 20.99 70.82 2.91
N GLY A 321 20.18 71.47 2.08
CA GLY A 321 20.43 72.85 1.63
C GLY A 321 19.57 73.25 0.44
N GLU A 322 19.00 74.44 0.50
CA GLU A 322 17.93 75.01 -0.31
C GLU A 322 18.35 75.56 -1.68
N ALA A 323 17.32 75.84 -2.51
CA ALA A 323 17.16 76.99 -3.41
C ALA A 323 17.70 76.99 -4.86
N SER A 324 16.86 77.62 -5.70
CA SER A 324 17.05 78.26 -7.02
C SER A 324 17.45 77.37 -8.20
N ASP A 325 16.65 77.24 -9.27
CA ASP A 325 16.11 78.22 -10.24
C ASP A 325 17.01 78.40 -11.48
N ASP A 326 16.36 78.19 -12.62
CA ASP A 326 16.53 78.77 -13.97
C ASP A 326 17.78 78.61 -14.86
N SER A 327 17.47 78.54 -16.18
CA SER A 327 18.24 79.01 -17.35
C SER A 327 19.53 78.24 -17.74
N LEU A 328 19.93 78.04 -19.01
CA LEU A 328 19.46 78.38 -20.36
C LEU A 328 20.30 77.52 -21.36
N GLU A 329 19.85 77.38 -22.60
CA GLU A 329 20.61 76.88 -23.75
C GLU A 329 21.95 77.61 -24.01
N GLN A 330 22.98 76.95 -24.58
CA GLN A 330 23.84 77.58 -25.63
C GLN A 330 24.79 76.61 -26.37
N VAL A 331 24.49 76.40 -27.65
CA VAL A 331 25.36 76.50 -28.86
C VAL A 331 26.72 75.80 -28.94
N CYS A 332 26.84 74.97 -29.99
CA CYS A 332 28.05 74.42 -30.61
C CYS A 332 29.12 75.48 -30.92
N SER A 333 30.40 75.14 -30.77
CA SER A 333 31.42 75.62 -31.72
C SER A 333 32.60 74.66 -31.83
N ASP A 334 32.92 74.44 -33.08
CA ASP A 334 33.94 73.61 -33.72
C ASP A 334 35.37 73.92 -33.22
N GLY A 335 36.12 72.86 -32.93
CA GLY A 335 37.50 72.89 -32.43
C GLY A 335 37.99 71.47 -32.11
N GLU A 336 37.62 70.50 -32.97
CA GLU A 336 37.69 69.07 -32.65
C GLU A 336 39.00 68.36 -33.02
N GLU A 337 40.11 69.06 -33.30
CA GLU A 337 41.34 68.35 -33.69
C GLU A 337 42.52 68.42 -32.69
N GLU A 338 42.61 69.41 -31.79
CA GLU A 338 43.62 69.41 -30.69
C GLU A 338 43.02 69.15 -29.28
N MET A 339 41.76 69.52 -29.04
CA MET A 339 41.04 69.17 -27.79
C MET A 339 40.59 67.69 -27.77
N CYS A 340 40.49 67.07 -28.96
CA CYS A 340 40.05 65.70 -29.13
C CYS A 340 41.14 64.70 -28.75
N GLU A 341 42.42 65.03 -28.92
CA GLU A 341 43.50 64.18 -28.42
C GLU A 341 43.59 64.23 -26.88
N ALA A 342 43.47 65.41 -26.27
CA ALA A 342 43.43 65.55 -24.81
C ALA A 342 42.17 64.94 -24.16
N SER A 343 40.99 65.04 -24.81
CA SER A 343 39.77 64.36 -24.34
C SER A 343 39.80 62.85 -24.56
N ARG A 344 40.41 62.39 -25.66
CA ARG A 344 40.59 60.95 -25.92
C ARG A 344 41.61 60.36 -24.97
N GLU A 345 42.74 61.04 -24.73
CA GLU A 345 43.76 60.66 -23.75
C GLU A 345 43.20 60.74 -22.31
N CYS A 346 42.34 61.71 -21.98
CA CYS A 346 41.66 61.79 -20.68
C CYS A 346 40.62 60.67 -20.48
N VAL A 347 39.85 60.32 -21.52
CA VAL A 347 38.92 59.18 -21.48
C VAL A 347 39.69 57.86 -21.44
N GLU A 348 40.80 57.75 -22.15
CA GLU A 348 41.67 56.58 -22.18
C GLU A 348 42.40 56.40 -20.84
N GLN A 349 42.92 57.48 -20.23
CA GLN A 349 43.45 57.49 -18.85
C GLN A 349 42.38 57.18 -17.80
N SER A 350 41.14 57.68 -17.97
CA SER A 350 40.00 57.33 -17.12
C SER A 350 39.62 55.85 -17.27
N CYS A 351 39.67 55.33 -18.49
CA CYS A 351 39.46 53.91 -18.79
C CYS A 351 40.59 53.05 -18.25
N GLU A 352 41.84 53.48 -18.34
CA GLU A 352 43.01 52.83 -17.77
C GLU A 352 42.95 52.83 -16.25
N GLN A 353 42.58 53.95 -15.61
CA GLN A 353 42.33 54.00 -14.17
C GLN A 353 41.16 53.11 -13.76
N ALA A 354 40.08 53.05 -14.54
CA ALA A 354 38.95 52.15 -14.28
C ALA A 354 39.35 50.68 -14.44
N ARG A 355 40.14 50.36 -15.47
CA ARG A 355 40.70 49.02 -15.71
C ARG A 355 41.68 48.63 -14.61
N GLU A 356 42.51 49.54 -14.15
CA GLU A 356 43.47 49.32 -13.08
C GLU A 356 42.74 49.16 -11.74
N LYS A 357 41.74 50.00 -11.43
CA LYS A 357 40.86 49.84 -10.26
C LYS A 357 40.12 48.50 -10.30
N LEU A 358 39.60 48.10 -11.46
CA LEU A 358 38.94 46.80 -11.64
C LEU A 358 39.94 45.65 -11.47
N THR A 359 41.13 45.74 -12.06
CA THR A 359 42.18 44.72 -11.96
C THR A 359 42.69 44.60 -10.52
N ASN A 360 42.86 45.72 -9.82
CA ASN A 360 43.22 45.76 -8.41
C ASN A 360 42.10 45.22 -7.53
N SER A 361 40.84 45.52 -7.84
CA SER A 361 39.67 44.93 -7.18
C SER A 361 39.62 43.42 -7.39
N ILE A 362 39.77 42.93 -8.62
CA ILE A 362 39.82 41.49 -8.94
C ILE A 362 41.01 40.83 -8.23
N ARG A 363 42.20 41.44 -8.23
CA ARG A 363 43.37 40.92 -7.50
C ARG A 363 43.15 40.91 -5.99
N GLN A 364 42.42 41.89 -5.45
CA GLN A 364 42.14 41.97 -4.02
C GLN A 364 41.04 40.97 -3.63
N GLN A 365 40.02 40.79 -4.47
CA GLN A 365 39.01 39.74 -4.32
C GLN A 365 39.61 38.35 -4.50
N TRP A 366 40.54 38.18 -5.44
CA TRP A 366 41.30 36.94 -5.62
C TRP A 366 42.19 36.67 -4.42
N ARG A 367 42.88 37.68 -3.86
CA ARG A 367 43.62 37.53 -2.61
C ARG A 367 42.71 37.19 -1.43
N ARG A 368 41.55 37.84 -1.30
CA ARG A 368 40.55 37.54 -0.26
C ARG A 368 39.99 36.13 -0.43
N LEU A 369 39.68 35.72 -1.65
CA LEU A 369 39.20 34.37 -1.99
C LEU A 369 40.30 33.35 -1.76
N LYS A 370 41.55 33.63 -2.14
CA LYS A 370 42.70 32.76 -1.91
C LYS A 370 42.97 32.61 -0.43
N CYS A 371 43.01 33.70 0.35
CA CYS A 371 43.11 33.63 1.80
C CYS A 371 41.89 32.93 2.41
N HIS A 372 40.69 33.13 1.86
CA HIS A 372 39.51 32.40 2.33
C HIS A 372 39.59 30.91 2.00
N MET A 373 40.11 30.55 0.83
CA MET A 373 40.27 29.18 0.38
C MET A 373 41.41 28.50 1.15
N GLU A 374 42.54 29.16 1.37
CA GLU A 374 43.61 28.73 2.27
C GLU A 374 43.10 28.58 3.71
N ARG A 375 42.22 29.46 4.18
CA ARG A 375 41.50 29.28 5.46
C ARG A 375 40.52 28.12 5.41
N LEU A 376 39.84 27.86 4.30
CA LEU A 376 38.96 26.71 4.12
C LEU A 376 39.73 25.40 3.90
N ASP A 377 41.00 25.47 3.50
CA ASP A 377 41.91 24.34 3.29
C ASP A 377 42.60 23.99 4.61
N SER A 378 43.01 25.02 5.37
CA SER A 378 43.45 24.86 6.77
C SER A 378 42.29 24.53 7.72
N GLN A 379 41.07 25.01 7.47
CA GLN A 379 39.82 24.51 8.09
C GLN A 379 39.30 23.23 7.43
N GLY A 380 39.85 22.85 6.27
CA GLY A 380 39.49 21.65 5.52
C GLY A 380 40.15 20.42 6.13
N GLU A 381 41.28 20.61 6.81
CA GLU A 381 41.81 19.64 7.77
C GLU A 381 41.17 19.77 9.16
N GLU A 382 40.68 20.95 9.55
CA GLU A 382 40.20 21.19 10.92
C GLU A 382 39.04 22.21 11.01
N LEU A 383 37.81 21.78 10.73
CA LEU A 383 36.57 22.21 11.41
C LEU A 383 35.34 21.57 10.72
N ILE A 384 34.67 20.64 11.42
CA ILE A 384 33.33 20.10 11.07
C ILE A 384 33.31 19.11 9.89
N SER A 385 34.15 18.08 9.91
CA SER A 385 33.76 16.77 9.35
C SER A 385 34.65 15.61 9.76
N ARG A 386 35.97 15.76 9.96
CA ARG A 386 36.81 14.58 10.22
C ARG A 386 36.73 14.05 11.65
N GLN A 387 36.97 14.89 12.65
CA GLN A 387 36.91 14.45 14.06
C GLN A 387 35.49 14.07 14.48
N VAL A 388 34.46 14.82 14.05
CA VAL A 388 33.06 14.47 14.28
C VAL A 388 32.67 13.18 13.55
N HIS A 389 33.17 12.94 12.33
CA HIS A 389 32.95 11.68 11.64
C HIS A 389 33.70 10.52 12.30
N GLU A 390 34.92 10.72 12.79
CA GLU A 390 35.67 9.70 13.53
C GLU A 390 34.97 9.37 14.86
N GLU A 391 34.48 10.38 15.59
CA GLU A 391 33.67 10.20 16.80
C GLU A 391 32.34 9.51 16.49
N GLU A 392 31.67 9.86 15.39
CA GLU A 392 30.43 9.22 14.95
C GLU A 392 30.65 7.77 14.48
N VAL A 393 31.78 7.50 13.81
CA VAL A 393 32.18 6.14 13.44
C VAL A 393 32.51 5.33 14.68
N LEU A 394 33.16 5.91 15.69
CA LEU A 394 33.39 5.25 16.98
C LEU A 394 32.07 5.01 17.73
N ARG A 395 31.13 5.96 17.71
CA ARG A 395 29.77 5.82 18.27
C ARG A 395 29.01 4.69 17.58
N MET A 396 28.96 4.68 16.26
CA MET A 396 28.33 3.61 15.48
C MET A 396 28.99 2.26 15.72
N ARG A 397 30.32 2.20 15.87
CA ARG A 397 31.02 0.96 16.23
C ARG A 397 30.62 0.46 17.61
N LEU A 398 30.49 1.37 18.58
CA LEU A 398 30.03 1.04 19.93
C LEU A 398 28.58 0.55 19.91
N GLU A 399 27.69 1.23 19.19
CA GLU A 399 26.30 0.83 19.02
C GLU A 399 26.19 -0.53 18.32
N LEU A 400 26.98 -0.78 17.28
CA LEU A 400 27.05 -2.08 16.62
C LEU A 400 27.57 -3.17 17.57
N GLN A 401 28.55 -2.85 18.42
CA GLN A 401 29.04 -3.79 19.43
C GLN A 401 27.95 -4.08 20.47
N GLN A 402 27.24 -3.07 20.96
CA GLN A 402 26.10 -3.25 21.86
C GLN A 402 24.98 -4.07 21.21
N CYS A 403 24.67 -3.83 19.94
CA CYS A 403 23.71 -4.64 19.19
C CYS A 403 24.17 -6.10 19.09
N ARG A 404 25.46 -6.34 18.84
CA ARG A 404 26.03 -7.70 18.79
C ARG A 404 25.93 -8.39 20.15
N ASP A 405 26.30 -7.70 21.23
CA ASP A 405 26.25 -8.24 22.59
C ASP A 405 24.79 -8.51 23.01
N PHE A 406 23.85 -7.66 22.59
CA PHE A 406 22.42 -7.85 22.78
C PHE A 406 21.89 -9.06 22.00
N ILE A 407 22.29 -9.22 20.74
CA ILE A 407 21.93 -10.40 19.94
C ILE A 407 22.52 -11.66 20.56
N GLN A 408 23.75 -11.62 21.07
CA GLN A 408 24.38 -12.76 21.76
C GLN A 408 23.65 -13.12 23.06
N THR A 409 23.30 -12.13 23.88
CA THR A 409 22.53 -12.35 25.12
C THR A 409 21.11 -12.84 24.82
N GLN A 410 20.45 -12.33 23.76
CA GLN A 410 19.20 -12.90 23.29
C GLN A 410 19.39 -14.36 22.86
N GLN A 411 20.40 -14.68 22.05
CA GLN A 411 20.66 -16.06 21.64
C GLN A 411 20.94 -16.99 22.82
N GLN A 412 21.67 -16.52 23.84
CA GLN A 412 21.91 -17.28 25.07
C GLN A 412 20.63 -17.48 25.89
N LEU A 413 19.78 -16.45 26.00
CA LEU A 413 18.50 -16.56 26.72
C LEU A 413 17.54 -17.49 25.99
N TRP A 414 17.51 -17.43 24.65
CA TRP A 414 16.75 -18.36 23.82
C TRP A 414 17.26 -19.79 23.96
N GLN A 415 18.57 -20.00 23.95
CA GLN A 415 19.16 -21.32 24.24
C GLN A 415 18.84 -21.78 25.66
N GLN A 416 18.86 -20.88 26.65
CA GLN A 416 18.46 -21.20 28.02
C GLN A 416 16.98 -21.58 28.11
N GLN A 417 16.07 -20.87 27.44
CA GLN A 417 14.66 -21.23 27.35
C GLN A 417 14.44 -22.59 26.70
N LEU A 418 15.19 -22.91 25.65
CA LEU A 418 15.11 -24.23 24.98
C LEU A 418 15.76 -25.35 25.82
N SER A 419 16.71 -25.02 26.70
CA SER A 419 17.37 -25.98 27.60
C SER A 419 16.74 -26.06 28.99
N SER A 420 15.84 -25.14 29.33
CA SER A 420 15.10 -25.14 30.59
C SER A 420 14.02 -26.23 30.47
N PRO A 421 13.94 -27.18 31.42
CA PRO A 421 12.85 -28.13 31.45
C PRO A 421 11.60 -27.37 31.92
N CYS A 422 11.01 -26.60 31.00
CA CYS A 422 9.63 -26.16 31.10
C CYS A 422 8.78 -27.42 30.95
N ASP A 423 7.81 -27.64 31.85
CA ASP A 423 6.97 -28.85 31.80
C ASP A 423 6.34 -28.99 30.41
N ASP A 424 6.87 -29.92 29.62
CA ASP A 424 6.51 -30.20 28.22
C ASP A 424 4.99 -30.41 28.06
N GLU A 425 4.31 -30.89 29.10
CA GLU A 425 2.86 -31.09 29.12
C GLU A 425 2.06 -29.78 29.04
N THR A 426 2.52 -28.71 29.70
CA THR A 426 1.80 -27.43 29.73
C THR A 426 1.94 -26.68 28.41
N ALA A 427 3.15 -26.73 27.83
CA ALA A 427 3.41 -26.16 26.51
C ALA A 427 2.71 -26.95 25.40
N ALA A 428 2.68 -28.29 25.49
CA ALA A 428 1.97 -29.15 24.55
C ALA A 428 0.44 -28.97 24.61
N LEU A 429 -0.14 -28.75 25.80
CA LEU A 429 -1.57 -28.48 25.95
C LEU A 429 -2.00 -27.15 25.30
N LEU A 430 -1.27 -26.06 25.55
CA LEU A 430 -1.59 -24.76 24.97
C LEU A 430 -1.38 -24.72 23.45
N SER A 431 -0.30 -25.33 22.98
CA SER A 431 -0.03 -25.55 21.54
C SER A 431 -1.12 -26.44 20.90
N GLY A 432 -1.51 -27.52 21.57
CA GLY A 432 -2.53 -28.45 21.12
C GLY A 432 -3.92 -27.81 21.02
N CYS A 433 -4.32 -26.99 21.99
CA CYS A 433 -5.61 -26.31 21.99
C CYS A 433 -5.73 -25.30 20.83
N TYR A 434 -4.72 -24.45 20.62
CA TYR A 434 -4.73 -23.47 19.54
C TYR A 434 -4.71 -24.13 18.15
N THR A 435 -3.89 -25.18 17.98
CA THR A 435 -3.82 -25.90 16.70
C THR A 435 -5.08 -26.72 16.41
N LEU A 436 -5.79 -27.17 17.45
CA LEU A 436 -7.04 -27.92 17.29
C LEU A 436 -8.20 -27.00 16.88
N GLU A 437 -8.32 -25.82 17.50
CA GLU A 437 -9.33 -24.81 17.13
C GLU A 437 -9.15 -24.34 15.68
N GLU A 438 -7.92 -24.04 15.28
CA GLU A 438 -7.60 -23.65 13.89
C GLU A 438 -7.88 -24.78 12.89
N LYS A 439 -7.63 -26.03 13.27
CA LYS A 439 -7.93 -27.22 12.46
C LYS A 439 -9.43 -27.46 12.32
N GLU A 440 -10.23 -27.19 13.35
CA GLU A 440 -11.68 -27.29 13.29
C GLU A 440 -12.28 -26.18 12.43
N ARG A 441 -11.80 -24.94 12.57
CA ARG A 441 -12.18 -23.83 11.70
C ARG A 441 -11.89 -24.12 10.23
N LEU A 442 -10.71 -24.64 9.92
CA LEU A 442 -10.34 -24.97 8.54
C LEU A 442 -11.20 -26.10 7.96
N LYS A 443 -11.61 -27.08 8.78
CA LYS A 443 -12.56 -28.13 8.36
C LYS A 443 -13.95 -27.56 8.07
N GLU A 444 -14.39 -26.55 8.82
CA GLU A 444 -15.65 -25.85 8.58
C GLU A 444 -15.62 -25.06 7.27
N GLU A 445 -14.57 -24.27 7.06
CA GLU A 445 -14.35 -23.54 5.81
C GLU A 445 -14.27 -24.49 4.61
N TRP A 446 -13.59 -25.63 4.76
CA TRP A 446 -13.50 -26.64 3.71
C TRP A 446 -14.86 -27.28 3.40
N ARG A 447 -15.68 -27.57 4.42
CA ARG A 447 -17.06 -28.06 4.24
C ARG A 447 -17.91 -27.04 3.49
N LEU A 448 -17.82 -25.76 3.85
CA LEU A 448 -18.55 -24.68 3.18
C LEU A 448 -18.12 -24.55 1.72
N PHE A 449 -16.81 -24.63 1.44
CA PHE A 449 -16.27 -24.58 0.09
C PHE A 449 -16.77 -25.76 -0.77
N GLN A 450 -16.79 -26.98 -0.23
CA GLN A 450 -17.32 -28.14 -0.93
C GLN A 450 -18.81 -27.99 -1.24
N GLU A 451 -19.58 -27.44 -0.30
CA GLU A 451 -21.01 -27.19 -0.50
C GLU A 451 -21.26 -26.14 -1.58
N GLN A 452 -20.45 -25.08 -1.62
CA GLN A 452 -20.49 -24.09 -2.71
C GLN A 452 -20.16 -24.73 -4.07
N LYS A 453 -19.10 -25.55 -4.14
CA LYS A 453 -18.74 -26.28 -5.36
C LYS A 453 -19.89 -27.17 -5.84
N ARG A 454 -20.53 -27.90 -4.93
CA ARG A 454 -21.72 -28.73 -5.20
C ARG A 454 -22.88 -27.89 -5.72
N ASN A 455 -23.07 -26.68 -5.20
CA ASN A 455 -24.12 -25.77 -5.67
C ASN A 455 -23.84 -25.24 -7.07
N PHE A 456 -22.62 -24.80 -7.35
CA PHE A 456 -22.22 -24.38 -8.70
C PHE A 456 -22.38 -25.50 -9.74
N GLU A 457 -22.07 -26.75 -9.38
CA GLU A 457 -22.31 -27.88 -10.27
C GLU A 457 -23.79 -28.13 -10.55
N LYS A 458 -24.65 -27.98 -9.53
CA LYS A 458 -26.11 -28.06 -9.70
C LYS A 458 -26.64 -26.94 -10.59
N GLU A 459 -26.22 -25.70 -10.33
CA GLU A 459 -26.59 -24.54 -11.16
C GLU A 459 -26.13 -24.74 -12.60
N ARG A 460 -24.88 -25.17 -12.81
CA ARG A 460 -24.35 -25.45 -14.15
C ARG A 460 -25.16 -26.51 -14.89
N LYS A 461 -25.58 -27.58 -14.21
CA LYS A 461 -26.49 -28.60 -14.78
C LYS A 461 -27.85 -27.98 -15.13
N SER A 462 -28.44 -27.21 -14.21
CA SER A 462 -29.72 -26.52 -14.43
C SER A 462 -29.68 -25.56 -15.62
N PHE A 463 -28.61 -24.77 -15.76
CA PHE A 463 -28.44 -23.87 -16.90
C PHE A 463 -28.26 -24.63 -18.22
N THR A 464 -27.52 -25.74 -18.18
CA THR A 464 -27.32 -26.59 -19.36
C THR A 464 -28.64 -27.21 -19.81
N GLU A 465 -29.43 -27.73 -18.86
CA GLU A 465 -30.75 -28.30 -19.14
C GLU A 465 -31.73 -27.25 -19.66
N ALA A 466 -31.75 -26.06 -19.06
CA ALA A 466 -32.57 -24.94 -19.53
C ALA A 466 -32.19 -24.53 -20.96
N ALA A 467 -30.90 -24.50 -21.31
CA ALA A 467 -30.43 -24.20 -22.66
C ALA A 467 -30.85 -25.28 -23.67
N ILE A 468 -30.77 -26.56 -23.29
CA ILE A 468 -31.24 -27.68 -24.13
C ILE A 468 -32.74 -27.57 -24.37
N ARG A 469 -33.52 -27.32 -23.31
CA ARG A 469 -34.97 -27.13 -23.38
C ARG A 469 -35.36 -25.97 -24.28
N LEU A 470 -34.70 -24.82 -24.13
CA LEU A 470 -34.90 -23.66 -24.99
C LEU A 470 -34.57 -23.99 -26.46
N GLY A 471 -33.55 -24.81 -26.70
CA GLY A 471 -33.21 -25.34 -28.02
C GLY A 471 -34.34 -26.18 -28.63
N HIS A 472 -34.95 -27.07 -27.85
CA HIS A 472 -36.10 -27.86 -28.29
C HIS A 472 -37.33 -26.98 -28.57
N GLU A 473 -37.64 -26.02 -27.70
CA GLU A 473 -38.77 -25.09 -27.88
C GLU A 473 -38.58 -24.22 -29.13
N LYS A 474 -37.36 -23.72 -29.38
CA LYS A 474 -37.02 -22.98 -30.61
C LYS A 474 -37.19 -23.84 -31.86
N LYS A 475 -36.72 -25.10 -31.83
CA LYS A 475 -36.88 -26.04 -32.94
C LYS A 475 -38.36 -26.31 -33.21
N ALA A 476 -39.15 -26.59 -32.17
CA ALA A 476 -40.58 -26.81 -32.31
C ALA A 476 -41.30 -25.59 -32.93
N PHE A 477 -40.93 -24.38 -32.49
CA PHE A 477 -41.48 -23.15 -33.08
C PHE A 477 -41.10 -22.96 -34.55
N GLU A 478 -39.87 -23.30 -34.93
CA GLU A 478 -39.42 -23.29 -36.33
C GLU A 478 -40.17 -24.32 -37.18
N ASP A 479 -40.39 -25.52 -36.65
CA ASP A 479 -41.18 -26.59 -37.29
C ASP A 479 -42.67 -26.19 -37.44
N ASP A 480 -43.27 -25.56 -36.42
CA ASP A 480 -44.63 -25.01 -36.46
C ASP A 480 -44.75 -23.88 -37.49
N ARG A 481 -43.75 -23.00 -37.57
CA ARG A 481 -43.68 -21.96 -38.59
C ARG A 481 -43.56 -22.57 -40.00
N ALA A 482 -42.75 -23.61 -40.16
CA ALA A 482 -42.58 -24.29 -41.45
C ALA A 482 -43.85 -25.00 -41.89
N THR A 483 -44.53 -25.70 -40.98
CA THR A 483 -45.84 -26.33 -41.25
C THR A 483 -46.93 -25.29 -41.51
N TRP A 484 -46.94 -24.17 -40.78
CA TRP A 484 -47.84 -23.05 -41.07
C TRP A 484 -47.61 -22.49 -42.48
N LEU A 485 -46.36 -22.21 -42.87
CA LEU A 485 -46.02 -21.74 -44.22
C LEU A 485 -46.41 -22.77 -45.29
N LYS A 486 -46.17 -24.06 -45.04
CA LYS A 486 -46.59 -25.16 -45.93
C LYS A 486 -48.11 -25.18 -46.09
N ASN A 487 -48.87 -25.07 -45.00
CA ASN A 487 -50.33 -25.04 -45.04
C ASN A 487 -50.84 -23.77 -45.75
N GLN A 488 -50.25 -22.60 -45.48
CA GLN A 488 -50.57 -21.36 -46.20
C GLN A 488 -50.35 -21.54 -47.71
N PHE A 489 -49.22 -22.13 -48.12
CA PHE A 489 -48.93 -22.41 -49.52
C PHE A 489 -49.96 -23.37 -50.14
N LEU A 490 -50.27 -24.48 -49.47
CA LEU A 490 -51.24 -25.49 -49.93
C LEU A 490 -52.69 -24.96 -49.97
N THR A 491 -53.06 -24.06 -49.06
CA THR A 491 -54.41 -23.48 -49.01
C THR A 491 -54.58 -22.37 -50.05
N MET A 492 -53.49 -21.67 -50.41
CA MET A 492 -53.49 -20.62 -51.43
C MET A 492 -53.25 -21.14 -52.86
N THR A 493 -52.91 -22.43 -53.05
CA THR A 493 -52.81 -23.02 -54.39
C THR A 493 -54.21 -23.50 -54.85
N PRO A 494 -54.79 -22.91 -55.92
CA PRO A 494 -56.14 -23.24 -56.38
C PRO A 494 -56.13 -24.50 -57.26
N PHE A 495 -55.62 -25.61 -56.74
CA PHE A 495 -55.69 -26.93 -57.40
C PHE A 495 -56.36 -27.96 -56.48
N VAL A 496 -57.53 -27.62 -55.94
CA VAL A 496 -58.54 -28.64 -55.62
C VAL A 496 -59.48 -28.67 -56.81
N ASP A 497 -59.12 -29.49 -57.79
CA ASP A 497 -59.84 -29.57 -59.03
C ASP A 497 -61.25 -30.15 -58.81
N ARG A 498 -62.16 -29.55 -59.57
CA ARG A 498 -63.59 -29.84 -59.60
C ARG A 498 -63.83 -31.32 -59.91
N LYS A 499 -64.81 -31.89 -59.22
CA LYS A 499 -65.55 -33.08 -59.65
C LYS A 499 -65.85 -33.03 -61.17
N ARG A 500 -65.48 -34.09 -61.90
CA ARG A 500 -66.38 -34.68 -62.90
C ARG A 500 -66.20 -36.21 -63.00
N PRO A 501 -67.29 -36.98 -63.19
CA PRO A 501 -67.34 -38.43 -63.07
C PRO A 501 -67.36 -39.13 -64.44
N ALA A 502 -66.81 -40.35 -64.51
CA ALA A 502 -67.18 -41.49 -65.38
C ALA A 502 -66.06 -42.56 -65.28
N THR A 503 -66.21 -43.64 -64.50
CA THR A 503 -66.81 -44.95 -64.85
C THR A 503 -66.11 -45.72 -65.98
N LEU A 504 -65.41 -46.80 -65.61
CA LEU A 504 -65.25 -48.13 -66.26
C LEU A 504 -64.17 -48.89 -65.45
N GLU A 505 -64.52 -49.77 -64.50
CA GLU A 505 -64.65 -51.24 -64.68
C GLU A 505 -63.37 -51.85 -65.32
N SER A 506 -62.60 -52.80 -64.75
CA SER A 506 -62.96 -54.00 -63.99
C SER A 506 -61.70 -54.76 -63.50
N HIS A 507 -61.85 -55.63 -62.49
CA HIS A 507 -61.05 -56.86 -62.20
C HIS A 507 -59.58 -56.70 -61.71
N SER A 508 -59.04 -57.39 -60.71
CA SER A 508 -59.46 -58.51 -59.84
C SER A 508 -58.39 -58.72 -58.74
N THR A 509 -58.81 -59.23 -57.55
CA THR A 509 -58.12 -60.19 -56.63
C THR A 509 -56.72 -59.85 -56.05
N ALA A 510 -56.36 -60.00 -54.77
CA ALA A 510 -56.89 -60.76 -53.63
C ALA A 510 -56.24 -60.31 -52.29
N SER A 511 -56.97 -60.49 -51.18
CA SER A 511 -56.61 -61.12 -49.87
C SER A 511 -55.21 -60.87 -49.28
N SER A 512 -54.97 -60.53 -48.01
CA SER A 512 -55.59 -60.84 -46.70
C SER A 512 -54.96 -59.83 -45.70
N GLY A 513 -55.60 -59.30 -44.65
CA GLY A 513 -56.04 -59.99 -43.44
C GLY A 513 -55.26 -59.43 -42.23
N GLU A 514 -56.00 -58.77 -41.31
CA GLU A 514 -55.76 -58.60 -39.86
C GLU A 514 -54.42 -58.01 -39.35
N ASP A 515 -54.26 -57.60 -38.11
CA ASP A 515 -55.01 -56.76 -37.17
C ASP A 515 -53.98 -56.44 -36.05
N LEU A 516 -54.09 -55.27 -35.44
CA LEU A 516 -53.69 -54.93 -34.06
C LEU A 516 -52.40 -55.50 -33.39
N THR A 517 -51.68 -54.53 -32.80
CA THR A 517 -51.06 -54.52 -31.45
C THR A 517 -49.56 -54.85 -31.21
N LYS A 518 -48.97 -53.92 -30.43
CA LYS A 518 -47.64 -53.79 -29.79
C LYS A 518 -47.09 -55.08 -29.15
N PRO A 519 -45.75 -55.17 -28.96
CA PRO A 519 -45.13 -54.89 -27.62
C PRO A 519 -43.78 -54.14 -27.74
N ARG A 520 -43.38 -53.24 -26.83
CA ARG A 520 -42.75 -53.40 -25.49
C ARG A 520 -41.30 -53.95 -25.50
N LEU A 521 -40.35 -53.01 -25.32
CA LEU A 521 -39.07 -53.01 -24.58
C LEU A 521 -37.94 -54.04 -24.83
N HIS A 522 -36.72 -53.45 -24.80
CA HIS A 522 -35.42 -53.93 -24.29
C HIS A 522 -34.28 -54.25 -25.28
N ASN A 523 -33.23 -53.42 -25.14
CA ASN A 523 -31.77 -53.65 -25.13
C ASN A 523 -31.15 -54.81 -25.91
N GLY A 524 -30.09 -54.48 -26.65
CA GLY A 524 -29.11 -55.45 -27.14
C GLY A 524 -27.92 -54.78 -27.83
N THR A 525 -26.78 -54.89 -27.15
CA THR A 525 -25.40 -54.49 -27.46
C THR A 525 -24.84 -55.11 -28.76
N ALA A 526 -23.85 -54.46 -29.39
CA ALA A 526 -22.53 -55.04 -29.75
C ALA A 526 -21.75 -54.20 -30.79
N ASP A 527 -20.57 -53.75 -30.36
CA ASP A 527 -19.23 -53.81 -31.00
C ASP A 527 -19.04 -53.94 -32.52
N CYS A 528 -18.15 -53.11 -33.07
CA CYS A 528 -16.79 -53.48 -33.53
C CYS A 528 -16.19 -52.31 -34.34
N SER A 529 -15.12 -51.67 -33.82
CA SER A 529 -13.70 -51.95 -34.15
C SER A 529 -13.21 -51.24 -35.42
N LEU A 530 -12.23 -50.33 -35.28
CA LEU A 530 -10.89 -50.47 -35.89
C LEU A 530 -9.96 -49.27 -35.65
N LEU A 531 -8.73 -49.60 -35.24
CA LEU A 531 -7.44 -48.87 -35.31
C LEU A 531 -7.18 -47.86 -34.16
N SER A 532 -6.56 -48.23 -33.03
CA SER A 532 -5.22 -48.83 -32.79
C SER A 532 -4.09 -47.88 -33.24
N LEU A 533 -3.36 -47.19 -32.35
CA LEU A 533 -2.01 -47.52 -31.79
C LEU A 533 -1.34 -46.14 -31.50
N LEU A 534 -0.47 -45.85 -30.52
CA LEU A 534 0.36 -46.62 -29.59
C LEU A 534 0.93 -45.62 -28.54
N LYS A 535 0.76 -45.93 -27.24
CA LYS A 535 1.65 -45.82 -26.04
C LYS A 535 2.32 -44.47 -25.69
N ASP A 536 2.15 -43.93 -24.49
CA ASP A 536 2.72 -44.35 -23.17
C ASP A 536 4.26 -44.48 -23.25
N VAL A 537 5.10 -43.91 -22.37
CA VAL A 537 5.27 -44.06 -20.91
C VAL A 537 6.16 -42.85 -20.49
N GLU A 538 6.00 -42.13 -19.38
CA GLU A 538 6.54 -42.46 -18.04
C GLU A 538 6.14 -41.40 -17.00
N SER A 539 5.64 -41.89 -15.87
CA SER A 539 5.96 -41.44 -14.51
C SER A 539 6.71 -42.60 -13.84
N PRO A 540 7.24 -42.53 -12.61
CA PRO A 540 7.67 -41.39 -11.78
C PRO A 540 9.08 -41.59 -11.16
N THR A 541 9.65 -40.50 -10.65
CA THR A 541 10.37 -40.43 -9.35
C THR A 541 10.09 -39.09 -8.71
#